data_AF-D6PQH2-F1
#
_entry.id   AF-D6PQH2-F1
#
_cell.length_a   1.000
_cell.length_b   1.000
_cell.length_c   1.000
_cell.angle_alpha   90.00
_cell.angle_beta   90.00
_cell.angle_gamma   90.00
#
_symmetry.space_group_name_H-M   'P 1'
#
loop_
_entity.id
_entity.type
_entity.pdbx_description
1 polymer ?
#
loop_
_entity_poly.entity_id
_entity_poly.type
_entity_poly.pdbx_seq_one_letter_code
_entity_poly.pdbx_strand_id
1 'polypeptide(L)'
;AFGIAVAGITLPFLGGVGVAFVIRNTLYTAADRPGYAEFLVFMGVALSITAFPVLARILAELKLLTTQIGETAMAAAAFNDVAAWILLALAVALAGNGGEGGGEKKSPLVSLWVLLSGLGFVVFMLTVIRPGMKWVAKRGSPENDVVRESYVCLTLAGVMVSGFATDL
;
A
#
# COMPACT_ATOMS: atom_id res chain seq x y z
N ALA A 1 -14.42 -4.84 16.17
CA ALA A 1 -13.40 -4.80 15.09
C ALA A 1 -13.91 -4.02 13.87
N PHE A 2 -14.96 -4.47 13.17
CA PHE A 2 -15.44 -3.82 11.94
C PHE A 2 -15.77 -2.32 12.07
N GLY A 3 -16.52 -1.91 13.11
CA GLY A 3 -16.83 -0.49 13.33
C GLY A 3 -15.59 0.39 13.59
N ILE A 4 -14.55 -0.17 14.21
CA ILE A 4 -13.28 0.52 14.44
C ILE A 4 -12.54 0.71 13.12
N ALA A 5 -12.52 -0.32 12.27
CA ALA A 5 -11.92 -0.26 10.93
C ALA A 5 -12.63 0.79 10.05
N VAL A 6 -13.97 0.74 9.97
CA VAL A 6 -14.76 1.69 9.18
C VAL A 6 -14.56 3.13 9.66
N ALA A 7 -14.62 3.38 10.97
CA ALA A 7 -14.37 4.71 11.52
C ALA A 7 -12.92 5.17 11.26
N GLY A 8 -11.96 4.26 11.41
CA GLY A 8 -10.53 4.50 11.21
C GLY A 8 -10.14 4.77 9.75
N ILE A 9 -10.95 4.37 8.76
CA ILE A 9 -10.75 4.72 7.34
C ILE A 9 -11.55 5.97 6.98
N THR A 10 -12.84 6.01 7.34
CA THR A 10 -13.75 7.05 6.86
C THR A 10 -13.35 8.43 7.39
N LEU A 11 -12.95 8.52 8.66
CA LEU A 11 -12.60 9.78 9.29
C LEU A 11 -11.34 10.42 8.65
N PRO A 12 -10.20 9.72 8.51
CA PRO A 12 -9.05 10.28 7.80
C PRO A 12 -9.30 10.46 6.30
N PHE A 13 -10.16 9.64 5.66
CA PHE A 13 -10.51 9.84 4.25
C PHE A 13 -11.20 11.18 4.03
N LEU A 14 -12.23 11.47 4.83
CA LEU A 14 -12.94 12.74 4.79
C LEU A 14 -12.00 13.91 5.16
N GLY A 15 -11.14 13.71 6.15
CA GLY A 15 -10.09 14.67 6.49
C GLY A 15 -9.15 14.96 5.31
N GLY A 16 -8.71 13.91 4.60
CA GLY A 16 -7.83 14.03 3.44
C GLY A 16 -8.48 14.71 2.25
N VAL A 17 -9.77 14.44 2.00
CA VAL A 17 -10.57 15.18 1.01
C VAL A 17 -10.68 16.66 1.39
N GLY A 18 -10.90 16.96 2.68
CA GLY A 18 -10.94 18.33 3.18
C GLY A 18 -9.61 19.07 2.99
N VAL A 19 -8.48 18.42 3.35
CA VAL A 19 -7.13 18.96 3.14
C VAL A 19 -6.87 19.19 1.65
N ALA A 20 -7.24 18.24 0.80
CA ALA A 20 -7.11 18.37 -0.65
C ALA A 20 -7.92 19.55 -1.20
N PHE A 21 -9.13 19.78 -0.69
CA PHE A 21 -9.94 20.94 -1.06
C PHE A 21 -9.27 22.26 -0.65
N VAL A 22 -8.75 22.35 0.57
CA VAL A 22 -8.03 23.53 1.07
C VAL A 22 -6.80 23.80 0.20
N ILE A 23 -5.95 22.80 0.01
CA ILE A 23 -4.72 22.90 -0.81
C ILE A 23 -5.06 23.35 -2.24
N ARG A 24 -6.11 22.77 -2.84
CA ARG A 24 -6.52 23.14 -4.21
C ARG A 24 -7.02 24.57 -4.29
N ASN A 25 -7.73 25.05 -3.27
CA ASN A 25 -8.27 26.41 -3.26
C ASN A 25 -7.21 27.48 -2.91
N THR A 26 -6.16 27.12 -2.16
CA THR A 26 -5.13 28.08 -1.72
C THR A 26 -3.87 28.09 -2.58
N LEU A 27 -3.44 26.95 -3.14
CA LEU A 27 -2.14 26.82 -3.80
C LEU A 27 -2.20 26.68 -5.32
N TYR A 28 -3.32 26.24 -5.90
CA TYR A 28 -3.42 25.99 -7.34
C TYR A 28 -4.17 27.12 -8.08
N THR A 29 -3.45 27.81 -8.96
CA THR A 29 -4.03 28.80 -9.90
C THR A 29 -4.73 28.06 -11.05
N ALA A 30 -5.73 28.69 -11.68
CA ALA A 30 -6.62 28.07 -12.67
C ALA A 30 -5.95 27.38 -13.89
N ALA A 31 -4.65 27.55 -14.10
CA ALA A 31 -3.89 26.98 -15.22
C ALA A 31 -3.27 25.60 -14.95
N ASP A 32 -3.02 25.22 -13.69
CA ASP A 32 -2.30 23.97 -13.32
C ASP A 32 -3.15 23.05 -12.43
N ARG A 33 -4.46 22.98 -12.68
CA ARG A 33 -5.35 22.17 -11.82
C ARG A 33 -5.28 20.70 -12.25
N PRO A 34 -4.79 19.78 -11.41
CA PRO A 34 -4.98 18.36 -11.66
C PRO A 34 -6.47 18.03 -11.67
N GLY A 35 -6.81 16.91 -12.32
CA GLY A 35 -8.14 16.34 -12.33
C GLY A 35 -8.76 16.35 -10.92
N TYR A 36 -9.94 16.97 -10.82
CA TYR A 36 -10.54 17.31 -9.53
C TYR A 36 -10.87 16.07 -8.69
N ALA A 37 -11.40 15.03 -9.34
CA ALA A 37 -11.80 13.81 -8.65
C ALA A 37 -10.57 12.97 -8.25
N GLU A 38 -9.57 12.93 -9.12
CA GLU A 38 -8.34 12.16 -8.99
C GLU A 38 -7.52 12.66 -7.81
N PHE A 39 -7.32 13.98 -7.70
CA PHE A 39 -6.55 14.56 -6.60
C PHE A 39 -7.24 14.37 -5.25
N LEU A 40 -8.56 14.56 -5.18
CA LEU A 40 -9.33 14.38 -3.94
C LEU A 40 -9.31 12.92 -3.47
N VAL A 41 -9.55 11.98 -4.39
CA VAL A 41 -9.54 10.54 -4.07
C VAL A 41 -8.14 10.11 -3.69
N PHE A 42 -7.11 10.51 -4.44
CA PHE A 42 -5.72 10.16 -4.12
C PHE A 42 -5.31 10.64 -2.72
N MET A 43 -5.58 11.90 -2.39
CA MET A 43 -5.29 12.47 -1.07
C MET A 43 -6.10 11.79 0.05
N GLY A 44 -7.39 11.54 -0.18
CA GLY A 44 -8.25 10.83 0.78
C GLY A 44 -7.74 9.41 1.04
N VAL A 45 -7.38 8.67 -0.01
CA VAL A 45 -6.82 7.32 0.11
C VAL A 45 -5.47 7.35 0.82
N ALA A 46 -4.54 8.21 0.39
CA ALA A 46 -3.18 8.30 0.95
C ALA A 46 -3.18 8.53 2.47
N LEU A 47 -4.12 9.35 2.98
CA LEU A 47 -4.21 9.66 4.41
C LEU A 47 -4.98 8.60 5.23
N SER A 48 -5.68 7.67 4.57
CA SER A 48 -6.49 6.64 5.24
C SER A 48 -5.78 5.31 5.44
N ILE A 49 -4.65 5.09 4.77
CA ILE A 49 -3.92 3.82 4.83
C ILE A 49 -3.08 3.75 6.09
N THR A 50 -3.21 2.65 6.84
CA THR A 50 -2.45 2.39 8.08
C THR A 50 -1.53 1.19 7.92
N ALA A 51 -0.29 1.26 8.40
CA ALA A 51 0.68 0.17 8.27
C ALA A 51 0.42 -0.98 9.27
N PHE A 52 -0.17 -2.08 8.78
CA PHE A 52 -0.41 -3.31 9.54
C PHE A 52 0.84 -3.87 10.25
N PRO A 53 2.03 -3.96 9.61
CA PRO A 53 3.21 -4.56 10.25
C PRO A 53 3.68 -3.81 11.50
N VAL A 54 3.54 -2.48 11.50
CA VAL A 54 3.93 -1.62 12.62
C VAL A 54 3.00 -1.86 13.81
N LEU A 55 1.69 -1.90 13.57
CA LEU A 55 0.70 -2.17 14.61
C LEU A 55 0.89 -3.57 15.23
N ALA A 56 1.07 -4.60 14.40
CA ALA A 56 1.30 -5.97 14.85
C ALA A 56 2.56 -6.06 15.73
N ARG A 57 3.63 -5.34 15.36
CA ARG A 57 4.86 -5.26 16.15
C ARG A 57 4.66 -4.55 17.49
N ILE A 58 3.95 -3.43 17.51
CA ILE A 58 3.63 -2.70 18.76
C ILE A 58 2.84 -3.61 19.73
N LEU A 59 1.81 -4.31 19.22
CA LEU A 59 1.03 -5.25 20.03
C LEU A 59 1.88 -6.42 20.55
N ALA A 60 2.88 -6.86 19.77
CA ALA A 60 3.82 -7.90 20.18
C ALA A 60 4.74 -7.42 21.31
N GLU A 61 5.32 -6.22 21.14
CA GLU A 61 6.21 -5.59 22.12
C GLU A 61 5.49 -5.31 23.45
N LEU A 62 4.21 -4.92 23.37
CA LEU A 62 3.35 -4.74 24.56
C LEU A 62 2.82 -6.06 25.15
N LYS A 63 3.12 -7.21 24.55
CA LYS A 63 2.60 -8.54 24.93
C LYS A 63 1.06 -8.63 24.93
N LEU A 64 0.40 -7.81 24.10
CA LEU A 64 -1.05 -7.72 24.00
C LEU A 64 -1.64 -8.57 22.87
N LEU A 65 -0.81 -9.15 22.00
CA LEU A 65 -1.25 -9.92 20.82
C LEU A 65 -2.29 -11.00 21.11
N THR A 66 -2.18 -11.70 22.24
CA THR A 66 -3.08 -12.82 22.62
C THR A 66 -4.25 -12.39 23.49
N THR A 67 -4.40 -11.09 23.76
CA THR A 67 -5.51 -10.54 24.55
C THR A 67 -6.70 -10.24 23.65
N GLN A 68 -7.91 -10.17 24.22
CA GLN A 68 -9.13 -9.79 23.49
C GLN A 68 -9.00 -8.42 22.78
N ILE A 69 -8.24 -7.49 23.37
CA ILE A 69 -7.96 -6.18 22.77
C ILE A 69 -7.00 -6.32 21.59
N GLY A 70 -5.96 -7.14 21.71
CA GLY A 70 -5.03 -7.43 20.61
C GLY A 70 -5.71 -8.15 19.44
N GLU A 71 -6.55 -9.14 19.73
CA GLU A 71 -7.30 -9.89 18.71
C GLU A 71 -8.26 -8.97 17.93
N THR A 72 -9.01 -8.13 18.63
CA THR A 72 -9.92 -7.17 17.99
C THR A 72 -9.19 -6.07 17.21
N ALA A 73 -8.03 -5.62 17.68
CA ALA A 73 -7.17 -4.67 16.98
C ALA A 73 -6.54 -5.27 15.71
N MET A 74 -6.03 -6.51 15.80
CA MET A 74 -5.47 -7.24 14.66
C MET A 74 -6.54 -7.52 13.59
N ALA A 75 -7.75 -7.91 14.00
CA ALA A 75 -8.87 -8.11 13.09
C ALA A 75 -9.27 -6.80 12.39
N ALA A 76 -9.38 -5.69 13.13
CA ALA A 76 -9.67 -4.38 12.54
C ALA A 76 -8.59 -3.94 11.54
N ALA A 77 -7.32 -4.16 11.88
CA ALA A 77 -6.19 -3.85 11.02
C ALA A 77 -6.16 -4.70 9.74
N ALA A 78 -6.55 -5.97 9.80
CA ALA A 78 -6.70 -6.82 8.62
C ALA A 78 -7.80 -6.32 7.68
N PHE A 79 -8.96 -5.89 8.22
CA PHE A 79 -9.99 -5.24 7.41
C PHE A 79 -9.50 -3.93 6.79
N ASN A 80 -8.73 -3.14 7.55
CA ASN A 80 -8.12 -1.91 7.04
C ASN A 80 -7.17 -2.18 5.87
N ASP A 81 -6.36 -3.23 5.94
CA ASP A 81 -5.42 -3.57 4.87
C ASP A 81 -6.15 -3.93 3.57
N VAL A 82 -7.19 -4.78 3.65
CA VAL A 82 -8.03 -5.11 2.49
C VAL A 82 -8.69 -3.88 1.88
N ALA A 83 -9.26 -3.01 2.73
CA ALA A 83 -9.89 -1.78 2.26
C ALA A 83 -8.87 -0.81 1.64
N ALA A 84 -7.66 -0.71 2.19
CA ALA A 84 -6.57 0.08 1.64
C ALA A 84 -6.21 -0.36 0.21
N TRP A 85 -6.09 -1.66 -0.04
CA TRP A 85 -5.82 -2.19 -1.38
C TRP A 85 -6.93 -1.88 -2.38
N ILE A 86 -8.20 -1.99 -1.98
CA ILE A 86 -9.35 -1.66 -2.83
C ILE A 86 -9.36 -0.16 -3.16
N LEU A 87 -9.16 0.68 -2.15
CA LEU A 87 -9.12 2.14 -2.32
C LEU A 87 -7.94 2.59 -3.18
N LEU A 88 -6.78 1.97 -3.03
CA LEU A 88 -5.61 2.24 -3.87
C LEU A 88 -5.87 1.87 -5.33
N ALA A 89 -6.47 0.70 -5.59
CA ALA A 89 -6.86 0.30 -6.93
C ALA A 89 -7.83 1.29 -7.57
N LEU A 90 -8.81 1.78 -6.80
CA LEU A 90 -9.74 2.83 -7.25
C LEU A 90 -9.00 4.14 -7.57
N ALA A 91 -8.09 4.59 -6.70
CA ALA A 91 -7.32 5.80 -6.91
C ALA A 91 -6.47 5.74 -8.20
N VAL A 92 -5.80 4.61 -8.45
CA VAL A 92 -5.02 4.37 -9.68
C VAL A 92 -5.94 4.37 -10.91
N ALA A 93 -7.11 3.72 -10.82
CA ALA A 93 -8.05 3.67 -11.92
C ALA A 93 -8.62 5.03 -12.31
N LEU A 94 -8.84 5.91 -11.34
CA LEU A 94 -9.28 7.28 -11.58
C LEU A 94 -8.14 8.15 -12.11
N ALA A 95 -6.94 8.04 -11.55
CA ALA A 95 -5.76 8.79 -11.99
C ALA A 95 -5.41 8.55 -13.48
N GLY A 96 -5.69 7.36 -14.01
CA GLY A 96 -5.46 7.02 -15.42
C GLY A 96 -6.37 7.74 -16.43
N ASN A 97 -7.48 8.32 -16.00
CA ASN A 97 -8.52 8.88 -16.88
C ASN A 97 -8.52 10.42 -16.96
N GLY A 98 -7.75 11.12 -16.14
CA GLY A 98 -7.84 12.58 -15.91
C GLY A 98 -6.84 13.48 -16.65
N GLY A 99 -6.27 13.05 -17.79
CA GLY A 99 -5.39 13.89 -18.60
C GLY A 99 -6.15 14.86 -19.49
N GLU A 100 -6.33 16.11 -19.07
CA GLU A 100 -6.91 17.23 -19.87
C GLU A 100 -5.94 17.74 -20.96
N GLY A 101 -5.41 16.86 -21.82
CA GLY A 101 -4.69 17.21 -23.03
C GLY A 101 -5.33 16.48 -24.22
N GLY A 102 -5.98 17.21 -25.12
CA GLY A 102 -6.73 16.65 -26.25
C GLY A 102 -5.93 15.61 -27.05
N GLY A 103 -6.43 14.37 -27.06
CA GLY A 103 -5.85 13.28 -27.85
C GLY A 103 -5.89 11.96 -27.08
N GLU A 104 -6.85 11.11 -27.45
CA GLU A 104 -6.98 9.70 -27.07
C GLU A 104 -7.55 9.40 -25.68
N LYS A 105 -8.79 8.90 -25.70
CA LYS A 105 -9.42 8.18 -24.59
C LYS A 105 -8.49 7.03 -24.19
N LYS A 106 -7.66 7.18 -23.15
CA LYS A 106 -6.91 6.06 -22.58
C LYS A 106 -7.92 5.04 -22.08
N SER A 107 -8.06 3.98 -22.86
CA SER A 107 -9.06 2.94 -22.69
C SER A 107 -8.96 2.33 -21.27
N PRO A 108 -10.07 1.91 -20.63
CA PRO A 108 -10.07 1.21 -19.33
C PRO A 108 -9.13 -0.02 -19.30
N LEU A 109 -8.68 -0.47 -20.46
CA LEU A 109 -7.61 -1.42 -20.66
C LEU A 109 -6.28 -1.03 -20.00
N VAL A 110 -5.90 0.25 -19.93
CA VAL A 110 -4.63 0.68 -19.30
C VAL A 110 -4.71 0.51 -17.79
N SER A 111 -5.81 0.95 -17.18
CA SER A 111 -6.06 0.75 -15.75
C SER A 111 -6.15 -0.74 -15.39
N LEU A 112 -6.85 -1.53 -16.21
CA LEU A 112 -6.91 -2.98 -16.05
C LEU A 112 -5.53 -3.65 -16.21
N TRP A 113 -4.70 -3.17 -17.15
CA TRP A 113 -3.35 -3.67 -17.37
C TRP A 113 -2.43 -3.37 -16.19
N VAL A 114 -2.48 -2.15 -15.63
CA VAL A 114 -1.74 -1.77 -14.41
C VAL A 114 -2.19 -2.62 -13.22
N LEU A 115 -3.50 -2.88 -13.11
CA LEU A 115 -4.04 -3.72 -12.05
C LEU A 115 -3.60 -5.19 -12.21
N LEU A 116 -3.59 -5.71 -13.44
CA LEU A 116 -3.12 -7.07 -13.75
C LEU A 116 -1.61 -7.21 -13.57
N SER A 117 -0.81 -6.22 -13.97
CA SER A 117 0.65 -6.24 -13.77
C SER A 117 1.00 -6.17 -12.28
N GLY A 118 0.30 -5.32 -11.51
CA GLY A 118 0.42 -5.29 -10.05
C GLY A 118 0.02 -6.62 -9.40
N LEU A 119 -1.09 -7.22 -9.83
CA LEU A 119 -1.52 -8.53 -9.34
C LEU A 119 -0.50 -9.62 -9.68
N GLY A 120 0.03 -9.62 -10.90
CA GLY A 120 1.08 -10.53 -11.35
C GLY A 120 2.37 -10.39 -10.53
N PHE A 121 2.77 -9.16 -10.24
CA PHE A 121 3.91 -8.87 -9.37
C PHE A 121 3.70 -9.39 -7.94
N VAL A 122 2.52 -9.16 -7.35
CA VAL A 122 2.16 -9.69 -6.03
C VAL A 122 2.20 -11.23 -6.03
N VAL A 123 1.61 -11.88 -7.04
CA VAL A 123 1.64 -13.34 -7.18
C VAL A 123 3.07 -13.85 -7.30
N PHE A 124 3.92 -13.20 -8.10
CA PHE A 124 5.33 -13.53 -8.23
C PHE A 124 6.07 -13.39 -6.89
N MET A 125 5.86 -12.30 -6.15
CA MET A 125 6.47 -12.08 -4.84
C MET A 125 6.06 -13.17 -3.84
N LEU A 126 4.79 -13.59 -3.86
CA LEU A 126 4.26 -14.60 -2.96
C LEU A 126 4.68 -16.03 -3.33
N THR A 127 4.83 -16.33 -4.62
CA THR A 127 5.12 -17.68 -5.11
C THR A 127 6.61 -17.95 -5.33
N VAL A 128 7.43 -16.94 -5.59
CA VAL A 128 8.86 -17.11 -5.87
C VAL A 128 9.70 -16.62 -4.69
N ILE A 129 9.49 -15.38 -4.23
CA ILE A 129 10.33 -14.81 -3.17
C ILE A 129 10.03 -15.45 -1.81
N ARG A 130 8.75 -15.66 -1.48
CA ARG A 130 8.34 -16.26 -0.19
C ARG A 130 8.91 -17.66 0.05
N PRO A 131 8.81 -18.63 -0.88
CA PRO A 131 9.46 -19.93 -0.69
C PRO A 131 10.98 -19.86 -0.85
N GLY A 132 11.51 -18.96 -1.68
CA GLY A 132 12.96 -18.70 -1.76
C GLY A 132 13.54 -18.30 -0.41
N MET A 133 12.93 -17.32 0.26
CA MET A 133 13.34 -16.89 1.61
C MET A 133 13.15 -18.00 2.66
N LYS A 134 12.06 -18.79 2.59
CA LYS A 134 11.87 -19.93 3.51
C LYS A 134 12.89 -21.04 3.30
N TRP A 135 13.30 -21.30 2.07
CA TRP A 135 14.30 -22.31 1.72
C TRP A 135 15.70 -21.89 2.15
N VAL A 136 16.03 -20.62 1.91
CA VAL A 136 17.25 -19.97 2.37
C VAL A 136 17.30 -19.95 3.91
N ALA A 137 16.23 -19.56 4.59
CA ALA A 137 16.12 -19.61 6.05
C ALA A 137 16.20 -21.04 6.62
N LYS A 138 15.71 -22.06 5.91
CA LYS A 138 15.87 -23.48 6.32
C LYS A 138 17.28 -24.02 6.14
N ARG A 139 18.06 -23.47 5.19
CA ARG A 139 19.47 -23.84 4.97
C ARG A 139 20.42 -23.10 5.93
N GLY A 140 20.00 -21.99 6.54
CA GLY A 140 20.71 -21.31 7.62
C GLY A 140 20.53 -22.02 8.97
N SER A 141 21.28 -23.09 9.20
CA SER A 141 21.47 -23.69 10.55
C SER A 141 22.53 -22.91 11.36
N PRO A 142 22.54 -23.02 12.71
CA PRO A 142 22.81 -21.94 13.68
C PRO A 142 24.26 -21.43 13.86
N GLU A 143 25.20 -21.73 12.97
CA GLU A 143 26.63 -21.74 13.35
C GLU A 143 27.54 -20.73 12.64
N ASN A 144 27.01 -19.68 12.00
CA ASN A 144 27.89 -18.66 11.42
C ASN A 144 27.28 -17.26 11.39
N ASP A 145 27.86 -16.35 12.16
CA ASP A 145 27.47 -14.93 12.26
C ASP A 145 27.52 -14.20 10.91
N VAL A 146 28.36 -14.68 9.99
CA VAL A 146 28.53 -14.18 8.60
C VAL A 146 27.32 -14.45 7.68
N VAL A 147 26.48 -15.44 8.03
CA VAL A 147 25.28 -15.78 7.26
C VAL A 147 24.17 -14.74 7.53
N ARG A 148 24.14 -14.09 8.70
CA ARG A 148 23.15 -13.05 8.99
C ARG A 148 23.33 -11.80 8.12
N GLU A 149 24.55 -11.33 7.95
CA GLU A 149 24.85 -10.08 7.24
C GLU A 149 24.65 -10.23 5.72
N SER A 150 25.08 -11.38 5.17
CA SER A 150 24.84 -11.71 3.76
C SER A 150 23.35 -11.84 3.44
N TYR A 151 22.53 -12.37 4.34
CA TYR A 151 21.07 -12.46 4.13
C TYR A 151 20.41 -11.08 4.13
N VAL A 152 20.82 -10.19 5.03
CA VAL A 152 20.34 -8.79 5.04
C VAL A 152 20.70 -8.11 3.73
N CYS A 153 21.95 -8.23 3.27
CA CYS A 153 22.41 -7.66 2.01
C CYS A 153 21.63 -8.20 0.79
N LEU A 154 21.37 -9.51 0.76
CA LEU A 154 20.61 -10.16 -0.32
C LEU A 154 19.14 -9.72 -0.33
N THR A 155 18.52 -9.57 0.85
CA THR A 155 17.16 -9.03 0.95
C THR A 155 17.08 -7.57 0.51
N LEU A 156 18.05 -6.73 0.89
CA LEU A 156 18.11 -5.32 0.47
C LEU A 156 18.33 -5.19 -1.04
N ALA A 157 19.24 -5.99 -1.61
CA ALA A 157 19.46 -6.03 -3.05
C ALA A 157 18.21 -6.49 -3.81
N GLY A 158 17.51 -7.51 -3.29
CA GLY A 158 16.23 -7.97 -3.84
C GLY A 158 15.16 -6.88 -3.82
N VAL A 159 15.06 -6.12 -2.72
CA VAL A 159 14.14 -4.98 -2.62
C VAL A 159 14.50 -3.91 -3.67
N MET A 160 15.78 -3.56 -3.82
CA MET A 160 16.21 -2.58 -4.83
C MET A 160 15.89 -3.02 -6.26
N VAL A 161 16.15 -4.28 -6.61
CA VAL A 161 15.83 -4.83 -7.94
C VAL A 161 14.32 -4.84 -8.17
N SER A 162 13.53 -5.19 -7.15
CA SER A 162 12.07 -5.16 -7.25
C SER A 162 11.53 -3.74 -7.44
N GLY A 163 12.12 -2.76 -6.76
CA GLY A 163 11.79 -1.35 -6.92
C GLY A 163 12.10 -0.88 -8.33
N PHE A 164 13.30 -1.17 -8.84
CA PHE A 164 13.70 -0.85 -10.21
C PHE A 164 12.81 -1.50 -11.27
N ALA A 165 12.44 -2.77 -11.08
CA ALA A 165 11.56 -3.49 -12.01
C ALA A 165 10.11 -3.01 -11.99
N THR A 166 9.68 -2.37 -10.89
CA THR A 166 8.33 -1.79 -10.78
C THR A 166 8.29 -0.35 -11.31
N ASP A 167 9.42 0.34 -11.31
CA ASP A 167 9.57 1.72 -11.81
C ASP A 167 9.74 1.78 -13.35
N LEU A 168 10.24 0.68 -13.95
CA LEU A 168 10.40 0.47 -15.40
C LEU A 168 9.07 0.14 -16.10
#